data_AF-A0A699RX97-F1
#
_entry.id   AF-A0A699RX97-F1
#
_cell.length_a   1.000
_cell.length_b   1.000
_cell.length_c   1.000
_cell.angle_alpha   90.00
_cell.angle_beta   90.00
_cell.angle_gamma   90.00
#
_symmetry.space_group_name_H-M   'P 1'
#
loop_
_entity.id
_entity.type
_entity.pdbx_description
1 polymer ?
#
loop_
_entity_poly.entity_id
_entity_poly.type
_entity_poly.pdbx_seq_one_letter_code
_entity_poly.pdbx_strand_id
1 'polypeptide(L)'
;EPKTYKEALTQFCWIEAMQEELNEFERLEVWELVPRPDKVMVITLKWIYKVKLDELGGILKNKARLVARGYRQEEGIDFEESFAPVARLEAIWIFLAYAAHKKW
;
A
#
# COMPACT_ATOMS: atom_id res chain seq x y z
N GLU A 1 -16.49 4.07 -10.33
CA GLU A 1 -15.06 3.71 -10.18
C GLU A 1 -14.72 2.68 -11.26
N PRO A 2 -13.59 2.83 -11.98
CA PRO A 2 -13.23 1.91 -13.05
C PRO A 2 -12.92 0.53 -12.47
N LYS A 3 -13.42 -0.52 -13.12
CA LYS A 3 -13.20 -1.91 -12.69
C LYS A 3 -11.94 -2.50 -13.31
N THR A 4 -11.49 -1.90 -14.42
CA THR A 4 -10.38 -2.39 -15.23
C THR A 4 -9.37 -1.29 -15.48
N TYR A 5 -8.08 -1.64 -15.53
CA TYR A 5 -7.00 -0.72 -15.92
C TYR A 5 -7.27 -0.01 -17.25
N LYS A 6 -7.81 -0.73 -18.25
CA LYS A 6 -8.15 -0.15 -19.55
C LYS A 6 -9.21 0.97 -19.45
N GLU A 7 -10.18 0.84 -18.54
CA GLU A 7 -11.19 1.87 -18.29
C GLU A 7 -10.61 3.06 -17.51
N ALA A 8 -9.66 2.79 -16.60
CA ALA A 8 -8.98 3.86 -15.88
C ALA A 8 -8.12 4.71 -16.83
N LEU A 9 -7.47 4.10 -17.81
CA LEU A 9 -6.66 4.80 -18.80
C LEU A 9 -7.45 5.73 -19.74
N THR A 10 -8.78 5.61 -19.80
CA THR A 10 -9.58 6.52 -20.66
C THR A 10 -9.91 7.83 -19.99
N GLN A 11 -9.74 7.94 -18.66
CA GLN A 11 -10.06 9.17 -17.92
C GLN A 11 -8.80 9.73 -17.26
N PHE A 12 -8.51 11.00 -17.57
CA PHE A 12 -7.31 11.69 -17.09
C PHE A 12 -7.18 11.65 -15.56
N CYS A 13 -8.29 11.82 -14.84
CA CYS A 13 -8.30 11.83 -13.37
C CYS A 13 -7.84 10.52 -12.71
N TRP A 14 -7.95 9.38 -13.41
CA TRP A 14 -7.41 8.10 -12.92
C TRP A 14 -5.95 7.90 -13.32
N ILE A 15 -5.53 8.43 -14.47
CA ILE A 15 -4.12 8.44 -14.88
C ILE A 15 -3.30 9.26 -13.89
N GLU A 16 -3.77 10.46 -13.52
CA GLU A 16 -3.14 11.30 -12.50
C GLU A 16 -3.03 10.56 -11.16
N ALA A 17 -4.12 9.94 -10.70
CA ALA A 17 -4.12 9.19 -9.45
C ALA A 17 -3.13 8.01 -9.45
N MET A 18 -2.94 7.36 -10.61
CA MET A 18 -1.95 6.30 -10.78
C MET A 18 -0.52 6.83 -10.75
N GLN A 19 -0.28 7.96 -11.40
CA GLN A 19 1.03 8.60 -11.41
C GLN A 19 1.42 9.12 -10.02
N GLU A 20 0.47 9.70 -9.27
CA GLU A 20 0.70 10.11 -7.87
C GLU A 20 1.17 8.95 -7.00
N GLU A 21 0.54 7.77 -7.10
CA GLU A 21 0.94 6.58 -6.33
C GLU A 21 2.36 6.12 -6.71
N LEU A 22 2.69 6.08 -8.00
CA LEU A 22 4.03 5.71 -8.47
C LEU A 22 5.10 6.71 -8.00
N ASN A 23 4.80 8.01 -8.07
CA ASN A 23 5.68 9.07 -7.57
C ASN A 23 5.88 8.98 -6.05
N GLU A 24 4.86 8.55 -5.30
CA GLU A 24 4.99 8.30 -3.86
C GLU A 24 5.95 7.16 -3.56
N PHE A 25 5.94 6.07 -4.35
CA PHE A 25 6.91 4.98 -4.18
C PHE A 25 8.34 5.44 -4.46
N GLU A 26 8.55 6.24 -5.49
CA GLU A 26 9.86 6.80 -5.83
C GLU A 26 10.34 7.77 -4.73
N ARG A 27 9.47 8.68 -4.27
CA ARG A 27 9.79 9.65 -3.21
C ARG A 27 10.14 8.97 -1.88
N LEU A 28 9.48 7.86 -1.56
CA LEU A 28 9.72 7.11 -0.33
C LEU A 28 10.85 6.09 -0.47
N GLU A 29 11.45 5.95 -1.66
CA GLU A 29 12.53 5.00 -1.96
C GLU A 29 12.18 3.56 -1.55
N VAL A 30 10.89 3.21 -1.61
CA VAL A 30 10.40 1.90 -1.18
C VAL A 30 10.51 0.84 -2.28
N TRP A 31 10.65 1.25 -3.54
CA TRP A 31 10.61 0.38 -4.72
C TRP A 31 11.78 0.68 -5.64
N GLU A 32 12.39 -0.37 -6.20
CA GLU A 32 13.38 -0.28 -7.28
C GLU A 32 12.86 -1.04 -8.50
N LEU A 33 12.95 -0.42 -9.67
CA LEU A 33 12.57 -1.06 -10.93
C LEU A 33 13.70 -1.99 -11.38
N VAL A 34 13.56 -3.28 -11.07
CA VAL A 34 14.53 -4.31 -11.47
C VAL A 34 14.11 -5.01 -12.78
N PRO A 35 15.07 -5.42 -13.63
CA PRO A 35 14.76 -6.27 -14.77
C PRO A 35 14.13 -7.57 -14.29
N ARG A 36 13.21 -8.13 -15.11
CA ARG A 36 12.52 -9.36 -14.76
C ARG A 36 13.53 -10.50 -14.58
N PRO A 37 13.61 -11.14 -13.40
CA PRO A 37 14.51 -12.26 -13.19
C PRO A 37 14.08 -13.48 -14.00
N ASP A 38 15.05 -14.18 -14.58
CA ASP A 38 14.82 -15.39 -15.35
C ASP A 38 14.39 -16.55 -14.43
N LYS A 39 13.45 -17.37 -14.91
CA LYS A 39 12.94 -18.59 -14.24
C LYS A 39 12.23 -18.37 -12.90
N VAL A 40 11.96 -17.13 -12.49
CA VAL A 40 11.16 -16.80 -11.30
C VAL A 40 9.72 -16.49 -11.71
N MET A 41 8.76 -17.01 -10.93
CA MET A 41 7.35 -16.66 -11.11
C MET A 41 7.08 -15.28 -10.52
N VAL A 42 6.90 -14.28 -11.37
CA VAL A 42 6.62 -12.90 -10.92
C VAL A 42 5.20 -12.80 -10.38
N ILE A 43 5.04 -12.27 -9.17
CA ILE A 43 3.72 -11.96 -8.61
C ILE A 43 3.06 -10.88 -9.47
N THR A 44 1.88 -11.18 -9.97
CA THR A 44 1.11 -10.20 -10.75
C THR A 44 0.60 -9.07 -9.86
N LEU A 45 0.62 -7.85 -10.37
CA LEU A 45 0.04 -6.68 -9.72
C LEU A 45 -1.41 -6.44 -10.15
N LYS A 46 -2.15 -5.64 -9.38
CA LYS A 46 -3.50 -5.17 -9.68
C LYS A 46 -3.66 -3.73 -9.21
N TRP A 47 -4.36 -2.93 -10.00
CA TRP A 47 -4.82 -1.61 -9.59
C TRP A 47 -6.15 -1.68 -8.83
N ILE A 48 -6.23 -0.95 -7.73
CA ILE A 48 -7.47 -0.69 -6.98
C ILE A 48 -7.77 0.79 -7.09
N TYR A 49 -8.98 1.12 -7.53
CA TYR A 49 -9.45 2.49 -7.67
C TYR A 49 -10.52 2.77 -6.63
N LYS A 50 -10.46 3.96 -6.03
CA LYS A 50 -11.44 4.42 -5.06
C LYS A 50 -11.64 5.92 -5.17
N VAL A 51 -12.87 6.38 -5.28
CA VAL A 51 -13.23 7.79 -5.18
C VAL A 51 -13.37 8.12 -3.70
N LYS A 52 -12.67 9.15 -3.25
CA LYS A 52 -12.92 9.79 -1.96
C LYS A 52 -13.97 10.87 -2.16
N LEU A 53 -15.06 10.73 -1.43
CA LEU A 53 -16.12 11.73 -1.37
C LEU A 53 -15.91 12.61 -0.13
N ASP A 54 -16.31 13.87 -0.25
CA ASP A 54 -16.41 14.82 0.86
C ASP A 54 -17.69 14.54 1.69
N GLU A 55 -17.84 15.21 2.84
CA GLU A 55 -19.01 15.07 3.73
C GLU A 55 -20.34 15.40 3.03
N LEU A 56 -20.27 16.29 2.03
CA LEU A 56 -21.41 16.69 1.19
C LEU A 56 -21.61 15.78 -0.04
N GLY A 57 -20.84 14.70 -0.17
CA GLY A 57 -20.92 13.76 -1.29
C GLY A 57 -20.24 14.24 -2.57
N GLY A 58 -19.54 15.38 -2.55
CA GLY A 58 -18.71 15.85 -3.66
C GLY A 58 -17.47 15.00 -3.86
N ILE A 59 -16.93 14.94 -5.08
CA ILE A 59 -15.68 14.21 -5.36
C ILE A 59 -14.51 15.02 -4.80
N LEU A 60 -13.90 14.52 -3.73
CA LEU A 60 -12.73 15.14 -3.12
C LEU A 60 -11.45 14.75 -3.86
N LYS A 61 -11.26 13.46 -4.10
CA LYS A 61 -10.06 12.94 -4.77
C LYS A 61 -10.27 11.54 -5.33
N ASN A 62 -9.75 11.28 -6.53
CA ASN A 62 -9.61 9.92 -7.05
C ASN A 62 -8.31 9.31 -6.52
N LYS A 63 -8.40 8.13 -5.92
CA LYS A 63 -7.25 7.41 -5.39
C LYS A 63 -7.07 6.10 -6.16
N ALA A 64 -5.87 5.87 -6.67
CA ALA A 64 -5.43 4.58 -7.18
C ALA A 64 -4.46 3.96 -6.18
N ARG A 65 -4.40 2.63 -6.12
CA ARG A 65 -3.42 1.86 -5.35
C ARG A 65 -2.93 0.68 -6.15
N LEU A 66 -1.61 0.49 -6.17
CA LEU A 66 -0.99 -0.67 -6.79
C LEU A 66 -0.76 -1.75 -5.73
N VAL A 67 -1.35 -2.93 -5.93
CA VAL A 67 -1.26 -4.04 -4.96
C VAL A 67 -0.80 -5.32 -5.63
N ALA A 68 -0.06 -6.14 -4.90
CA ALA A 68 0.27 -7.50 -5.31
C ALA A 68 -0.97 -8.40 -5.23
N ARG A 69 -1.15 -9.30 -6.18
CA ARG A 69 -2.20 -10.32 -6.11
C ARG A 69 -1.74 -11.42 -5.15
N GLY A 70 -2.08 -11.29 -3.88
CA GLY A 70 -1.59 -12.14 -2.79
C GLY A 70 -2.00 -13.61 -2.81
N TYR A 71 -2.85 -14.06 -3.75
CA TYR A 71 -3.31 -15.45 -3.80
C TYR A 71 -2.19 -16.49 -4.05
N ARG A 72 -0.99 -16.04 -4.42
CA ARG A 72 0.16 -16.90 -4.75
C ARG A 72 1.45 -16.47 -4.03
N GLN A 73 1.34 -15.70 -2.95
CA GLN A 73 2.51 -15.34 -2.15
C GLN A 73 2.94 -16.53 -1.29
N GLU A 74 4.20 -16.93 -1.38
CA GLU A 74 4.81 -17.97 -0.55
C GLU A 74 5.65 -17.35 0.57
N GLU A 75 5.36 -17.70 1.82
CA GLU A 75 6.12 -17.26 3.01
C GLU A 75 7.56 -17.80 2.93
N GLY A 76 8.55 -16.95 3.19
CA GLY A 76 9.98 -17.28 3.05
C GLY A 76 10.53 -17.20 1.62
N ILE A 77 9.67 -16.95 0.61
CA ILE A 77 10.09 -16.68 -0.78
C ILE A 77 9.72 -15.26 -1.18
N ASP A 78 8.44 -14.89 -1.03
CA ASP A 78 7.92 -13.59 -1.46
C ASP A 78 7.82 -12.57 -0.33
N PHE A 79 7.76 -13.03 0.92
CA PHE A 79 7.78 -12.19 2.12
C PHE A 79 8.33 -12.97 3.32
N GLU A 80 9.04 -12.26 4.20
CA GLU A 80 9.64 -12.85 5.41
C GLU A 80 8.73 -12.67 6.64
N GLU A 81 8.02 -11.54 6.74
CA GLU A 81 7.11 -11.24 7.84
C GLU A 81 5.90 -10.46 7.31
N SER A 82 4.67 -10.92 7.61
CA SER A 82 3.43 -10.29 7.11
C SER A 82 2.85 -9.22 8.03
N PHE A 83 3.46 -8.99 9.19
CA PHE A 83 2.90 -8.12 10.22
C PHE A 83 3.57 -6.74 10.21
N ALA A 84 2.77 -5.68 10.07
CA ALA A 84 3.23 -4.35 10.42
C ALA A 84 3.31 -4.27 11.96
N PRO A 85 4.42 -3.79 12.55
CA PRO A 85 4.50 -3.58 14.00
C PRO A 85 3.56 -2.43 14.39
N VAL A 86 2.34 -2.76 14.80
CA VAL A 86 1.39 -1.79 15.32
C VAL A 86 1.55 -1.74 16.83
N ALA A 87 2.22 -0.69 17.31
CA ALA A 87 2.26 -0.41 18.74
C ALA A 87 0.86 -0.03 19.22
N ARG A 88 0.27 -0.87 20.07
CA ARG A 88 -1.01 -0.58 20.73
C ARG A 88 -0.78 0.41 21.87
N LEU A 89 -1.70 1.36 22.05
CA LEU A 89 -1.59 2.37 23.10
C LEU A 89 -1.52 1.73 24.49
N GLU A 90 -2.25 0.64 24.69
CA GLU A 90 -2.26 -0.14 25.92
C GLU A 90 -0.89 -0.76 26.21
N ALA A 91 -0.21 -1.27 25.18
CA ALA A 91 1.14 -1.80 25.32
C ALA A 91 2.12 -0.69 25.71
N ILE A 92 2.02 0.49 25.07
CA ILE A 92 2.83 1.66 25.40
C ILE A 92 2.61 2.10 26.86
N TRP A 93 1.35 2.11 27.33
CA TRP A 93 1.03 2.46 28.71
C TRP A 93 1.56 1.45 29.72
N ILE A 94 1.52 0.15 29.42
CA ILE A 94 2.12 -0.89 30.26
C ILE A 94 3.63 -0.70 30.35
N PHE A 95 4.31 -0.42 29.24
CA PHE A 95 5.74 -0.15 29.24
C PHE A 95 6.10 1.10 30.06
N LEU A 96 5.33 2.19 29.92
CA LEU A 96 5.50 3.41 30.71
C LEU A 96 5.27 3.18 32.20
N ALA A 97 4.20 2.48 32.56
CA ALA A 97 3.89 2.15 33.96
C ALA A 97 4.99 1.26 34.56
N TYR A 98 5.52 0.32 33.79
CA TYR A 98 6.62 -0.55 34.21
C TYR A 98 7.92 0.22 34.41
N ALA A 99 8.29 1.10 33.47
CA ALA A 99 9.49 1.93 33.59
C ALA A 99 9.42 2.87 34.81
N ALA A 100 8.27 3.52 35.04
CA ALA A 100 8.01 4.35 36.20
C ALA A 100 8.09 3.54 37.52
N HIS A 101 7.56 2.31 37.53
CA HIS A 101 7.68 1.42 38.68
C HIS A 101 9.13 0.99 38.96
N LYS A 102 9.92 0.75 37.90
CA LYS A 102 11.34 0.39 37.99
C LYS A 102 12.28 1.57 38.27
N LYS A 103 11.76 2.81 38.29
CA LYS A 103 12.54 4.06 38.43
C LYS A 103 13.71 4.14 37.43
N TRP A 104 13.46 3.67 36.21
CA TRP A 104 14.37 3.91 35.09
C TRP A 104 14.30 5.38 34.65
#